data_AF-A0A7V9NPL4-F1
#
_entry.id   AF-A0A7V9NPL4-F1
#
_cell.length_a   1.000
_cell.length_b   1.000
_cell.length_c   1.000
_cell.angle_alpha   90.00
_cell.angle_beta   90.00
_cell.angle_gamma   90.00
#
_symmetry.space_group_name_H-M   'P 1'
#
loop_
_entity.id
_entity.type
_entity.pdbx_description
1 polymer ?
#
loop_
_entity_poly.entity_id
_entity_poly.type
_entity_poly.pdbx_seq_one_letter_code
_entity_poly.pdbx_strand_id
1 'polypeptide(L)'
;MEMLNQAVGDAATLKLARNRAVVYAIAGDLYWKFDEKRAREFFRDSANDIIVANTEAEKDKKADDDPYAAMFEYDDVRKEILPLIGKRDADLALELLVQTRPAKLATELTKALQPNSKQEAGYMSYDPAKYRVRQEIALEQQFAVLAAEQNPDKAIKLIKESLTKGISWNVLPLLQKLNKKDAKKASSLADDVVKKIIDTDLTKKMEDLGAAVRFLQYSTNPNTSKNTKEKQFKFTDAQLKELASKIVDTFLQPTNSLEMMMGMMQVITSLEKIAPEKAALLKQKQTEVMKTLPPEFKQMQQRQKLWNPNSTPEEIIADLPKFNEYEKTQAFESLTQKIAQIDDEARAKKLIEQIPDEKARERATEQFESAKITRTAKEGKLDEAKKLIGNLSKKKTQIQKLVALATDFHKKGTEKDLETAVNLMKDAKALTNESPEDENELNDLMEVVKGYATVNHNEAFRIFDPIVDQINEIVQATAILSKYNKRNRNFKKGELVMEVNGYSWDGLLLFRYIDQIQLLGKADLHRMSSFSDKFGRNDTRTIVKLFVAQGFLKEEKKDENDESNPYGF
;
A
#
# COMPACT_ATOMS: atom_id res chain seq x y z
N MET A 1 -1.71 19.69 21.97
CA MET A 1 -0.41 19.42 22.64
C MET A 1 -0.58 18.65 23.95
N GLU A 2 -1.49 19.03 24.85
CA GLU A 2 -1.74 18.31 26.12
C GLU A 2 -2.05 16.81 25.92
N MET A 3 -3.01 16.48 25.05
CA MET A 3 -3.33 15.08 24.70
C MET A 3 -2.11 14.28 24.22
N LEU A 4 -1.23 14.90 23.43
CA LEU A 4 -0.01 14.23 22.95
C LEU A 4 0.99 14.00 24.08
N ASN A 5 1.17 14.99 24.98
CA ASN A 5 2.00 14.84 26.17
C ASN A 5 1.48 13.73 27.08
N GLN A 6 0.17 13.62 27.22
CA GLN A 6 -0.43 12.54 27.99
C GLN A 6 -0.17 11.18 27.34
N ALA A 7 -0.39 11.03 26.03
CA ALA A 7 -0.10 9.77 25.32
C ALA A 7 1.39 9.37 25.41
N VAL A 8 2.30 10.36 25.32
CA VAL A 8 3.74 10.15 25.53
C VAL A 8 4.05 9.73 26.97
N GLY A 9 3.40 10.34 27.97
CA GLY A 9 3.53 9.95 29.37
C GLY A 9 3.01 8.53 29.64
N ASP A 10 1.87 8.19 29.05
CA ASP A 10 1.25 6.87 29.15
C ASP A 10 2.13 5.80 28.49
N ALA A 11 2.95 6.14 27.49
CA ALA A 11 3.90 5.23 26.85
C ALA A 11 4.83 4.54 27.86
N ALA A 12 5.29 5.25 28.89
CA ALA A 12 6.19 4.70 29.91
C ALA A 12 5.55 3.54 30.72
N THR A 13 4.22 3.46 30.73
CA THR A 13 3.47 2.41 31.43
C THR A 13 3.19 1.18 30.56
N LEU A 14 3.51 1.24 29.26
CA LEU A 14 3.37 0.13 28.33
C LEU A 14 4.52 -0.87 28.51
N LYS A 15 4.18 -2.15 28.61
CA LYS A 15 5.13 -3.26 28.79
C LYS A 15 5.90 -3.55 27.52
N LEU A 16 5.23 -3.56 26.36
CA LEU A 16 5.86 -3.89 25.08
C LEU A 16 6.71 -2.73 24.58
N ALA A 17 8.01 -2.95 24.41
CA ALA A 17 8.92 -1.97 23.80
C ALA A 17 8.46 -1.54 22.40
N ARG A 18 7.93 -2.47 21.61
CA ARG A 18 7.31 -2.17 20.31
C ARG A 18 6.22 -1.09 20.41
N ASN A 19 5.33 -1.20 21.40
CA ASN A 19 4.24 -0.25 21.55
C ASN A 19 4.75 1.15 21.89
N ARG A 20 5.73 1.23 22.81
CA ARG A 20 6.39 2.50 23.13
C ARG A 20 7.05 3.12 21.90
N ALA A 21 7.74 2.30 21.08
CA ALA A 21 8.32 2.76 19.84
C ALA A 21 7.28 3.36 18.88
N VAL A 22 6.12 2.72 18.71
CA VAL A 22 5.02 3.23 17.89
C VAL A 22 4.47 4.55 18.45
N VAL A 23 4.25 4.64 19.77
CA VAL A 23 3.78 5.87 20.42
C VAL A 23 4.74 7.03 20.17
N TYR A 24 6.03 6.83 20.42
CA TYR A 24 7.04 7.88 20.19
C TYR A 24 7.18 8.25 18.71
N ALA A 25 7.06 7.29 17.79
CA ALA A 25 7.10 7.57 16.36
C ALA A 25 5.92 8.45 15.91
N ILE A 26 4.69 8.09 16.31
CA ILE A 26 3.50 8.89 15.99
C ILE A 26 3.58 10.27 16.66
N ALA A 27 3.97 10.32 17.94
CA ALA A 27 4.15 11.58 18.64
C ALA A 27 5.19 12.46 17.94
N GLY A 28 6.35 11.93 17.55
CA GLY A 28 7.37 12.67 16.81
C GLY A 28 6.86 13.24 15.50
N ASP A 29 6.10 12.46 14.72
CA ASP A 29 5.49 12.95 13.47
C ASP A 29 4.52 14.12 13.71
N LEU A 30 3.69 14.02 14.75
CA LEU A 30 2.72 15.05 15.10
C LEU A 30 3.38 16.30 15.70
N TYR A 31 4.46 16.13 16.47
CA TYR A 31 5.23 17.23 17.04
C TYR A 31 6.06 17.99 16.01
N TRP A 32 6.39 17.38 14.87
CA TRP A 32 7.36 17.93 13.91
C TRP A 32 7.11 19.39 13.53
N LYS A 33 5.84 19.76 13.29
CA LYS A 33 5.47 21.13 12.90
C LYS A 33 5.46 22.14 14.06
N PHE A 34 5.48 21.67 15.31
CA PHE A 34 5.38 22.50 16.51
C PHE A 34 6.71 22.64 17.23
N ASP A 35 7.46 21.54 17.35
CA ASP A 35 8.77 21.48 17.99
C ASP A 35 9.59 20.36 17.35
N GLU A 36 10.39 20.74 16.35
CA GLU A 36 11.24 19.81 15.60
C GLU A 36 12.29 19.14 16.52
N LYS A 37 12.83 19.87 17.49
CA LYS A 37 13.83 19.33 18.42
C LYS A 37 13.20 18.22 19.25
N ARG A 38 12.02 18.46 19.82
CA ARG A 38 11.29 17.47 20.59
C ARG A 38 10.84 16.29 19.74
N ALA A 39 10.43 16.53 18.50
CA ALA A 39 10.10 15.46 17.55
C ALA A 39 11.30 14.53 17.29
N ARG A 40 12.50 15.10 17.07
CA ARG A 40 13.75 14.34 16.90
C ARG A 40 14.09 13.53 18.15
N GLU A 41 13.85 14.07 19.35
CA GLU A 41 14.01 13.32 20.61
C GLU A 41 13.08 12.10 20.64
N PHE A 42 11.79 12.27 20.34
CA PHE A 42 10.85 11.14 20.29
C PHE A 42 11.22 10.11 19.22
N PHE A 43 11.72 10.53 18.06
CA PHE A 43 12.22 9.58 17.05
C PHE A 43 13.42 8.76 17.54
N ARG A 44 14.31 9.36 18.35
CA ARG A 44 15.43 8.63 18.98
C ARG A 44 14.96 7.70 20.08
N ASP A 45 14.00 8.11 20.90
CA ASP A 45 13.37 7.24 21.91
C ASP A 45 12.68 6.05 21.24
N SER A 46 11.98 6.30 20.13
CA SER A 46 11.39 5.25 19.30
C SER A 46 12.43 4.23 18.85
N ALA A 47 13.58 4.69 18.32
CA ALA A 47 14.66 3.81 17.89
C ALA A 47 15.26 2.99 19.05
N ASN A 48 15.41 3.58 20.23
CA ASN A 48 15.89 2.86 21.41
C ASN A 48 14.94 1.71 21.78
N ASP A 49 13.63 1.95 21.75
CA ASP A 49 12.63 0.92 22.01
C ASP A 49 12.54 -0.15 20.90
N ILE A 50 12.82 0.20 19.63
CA ILE A 50 12.98 -0.79 18.55
C ILE A 50 14.13 -1.77 18.86
N ILE A 51 15.27 -1.28 19.35
CA ILE A 51 16.42 -2.12 19.70
C ILE A 51 16.04 -3.11 20.81
N VAL A 52 15.31 -2.64 21.82
CA VAL A 52 14.78 -3.48 22.90
C VAL A 52 13.80 -4.52 22.34
N ALA A 53 12.87 -4.11 21.49
CA ALA A 53 11.89 -5.01 20.87
C ALA A 53 12.56 -6.10 20.02
N ASN A 54 13.59 -5.76 19.24
CA ASN A 54 14.38 -6.71 18.45
C ASN A 54 15.06 -7.74 19.36
N THR A 55 15.66 -7.27 20.46
CA THR A 55 16.33 -8.15 21.44
C THR A 55 15.33 -9.10 22.11
N GLU A 56 14.12 -8.63 22.44
CA GLU A 56 13.06 -9.48 22.97
C GLU A 56 12.57 -10.51 21.96
N ALA A 57 12.34 -10.12 20.71
CA ALA A 57 11.91 -11.01 19.64
C ALA A 57 12.94 -12.11 19.36
N GLU A 58 14.25 -11.81 19.41
CA GLU A 58 15.31 -12.82 19.27
C GLU A 58 15.34 -13.82 20.44
N LYS A 59 14.99 -13.39 21.66
CA LYS A 59 14.87 -14.29 22.82
C LYS A 59 13.66 -15.20 22.69
N ASP A 60 12.51 -14.64 22.31
CA ASP A 60 11.26 -15.40 22.15
C ASP A 60 11.39 -16.47 21.05
N LYS A 61 12.11 -16.18 19.95
CA LYS A 61 12.35 -17.14 18.85
C LYS A 61 13.13 -18.39 19.25
N LYS A 62 13.97 -18.33 20.29
CA LYS A 62 14.67 -19.53 20.78
C LYS A 62 13.71 -20.53 21.46
N ALA A 63 12.47 -20.13 21.71
CA ALA A 63 11.46 -20.95 22.39
C ALA A 63 10.37 -21.50 21.45
N ASP A 64 10.32 -21.10 20.17
CA ASP A 64 9.30 -21.52 19.20
C ASP A 64 9.94 -22.20 17.98
N ASP A 65 9.66 -23.49 17.79
CA ASP A 65 10.21 -24.36 16.74
C ASP A 65 9.42 -24.30 15.41
N ASP A 66 8.53 -23.33 15.19
CA ASP A 66 7.68 -23.30 13.98
C ASP A 66 8.46 -22.81 12.73
N PRO A 67 8.76 -23.69 11.75
CA PRO A 67 9.49 -23.33 10.54
C PRO A 67 8.72 -22.38 9.61
N TYR A 68 7.38 -22.29 9.72
CA TYR A 68 6.56 -21.37 8.92
C TYR A 68 6.55 -19.94 9.49
N ALA A 69 6.87 -19.76 10.78
CA ALA A 69 6.96 -18.43 11.39
C ALA A 69 8.07 -17.57 10.76
N ALA A 70 9.15 -18.20 10.29
CA ALA A 70 10.26 -17.52 9.60
C ALA A 70 9.92 -17.05 8.18
N MET A 71 8.96 -17.72 7.50
CA MET A 71 8.52 -17.33 6.16
C MET A 71 7.65 -16.07 6.19
N PHE A 72 6.91 -15.88 7.28
CA PHE A 72 5.97 -14.79 7.51
C PHE A 72 6.40 -13.89 8.67
N GLU A 73 7.71 -13.64 8.76
CA GLU A 73 8.35 -12.67 9.66
C GLU A 73 7.94 -11.24 9.25
N TYR A 74 6.64 -10.96 9.31
CA TYR A 74 5.99 -9.69 8.98
C TYR A 74 6.20 -8.62 10.06
N ASP A 75 6.79 -8.98 11.20
CA ASP A 75 6.76 -8.19 12.42
C ASP A 75 7.94 -7.21 12.59
N ASP A 76 8.52 -6.72 11.48
CA ASP A 76 9.57 -5.68 11.54
C ASP A 76 8.95 -4.28 11.62
N VAL A 77 8.70 -3.81 12.85
CA VAL A 77 8.14 -2.46 13.13
C VAL A 77 8.93 -1.32 12.47
N ARG A 78 10.21 -1.54 12.14
CA ARG A 78 11.05 -0.53 11.46
C ARG A 78 10.49 -0.14 10.11
N LYS A 79 9.82 -1.07 9.42
CA LYS A 79 9.20 -0.81 8.10
C LYS A 79 8.03 0.16 8.19
N GLU A 80 7.44 0.32 9.36
CA GLU A 80 6.37 1.27 9.62
C GLU A 80 6.93 2.59 10.16
N ILE A 81 7.82 2.50 11.16
CA ILE A 81 8.35 3.67 11.89
C ILE A 81 9.36 4.46 11.06
N LEU A 82 10.36 3.81 10.44
CA LEU A 82 11.45 4.55 9.79
C LEU A 82 10.97 5.36 8.56
N PRO A 83 10.01 4.87 7.73
CA PRO A 83 9.42 5.72 6.69
C PRO A 83 8.63 6.91 7.22
N LEU A 84 7.99 6.79 8.40
CA LEU A 84 7.34 7.93 9.05
C LEU A 84 8.38 9.00 9.41
N ILE A 85 9.49 8.60 10.02
CA ILE A 85 10.62 9.49 10.35
C ILE A 85 11.20 10.10 9.06
N GLY A 86 11.43 9.29 8.03
CA GLY A 86 12.06 9.73 6.78
C GLY A 86 11.27 10.77 6.01
N LYS A 87 9.94 10.82 6.17
CA LYS A 87 9.09 11.91 5.62
C LYS A 87 9.39 13.27 6.26
N ARG A 88 9.93 13.27 7.48
CA ARG A 88 10.25 14.46 8.26
C ARG A 88 11.74 14.78 8.20
N ASP A 89 12.57 13.79 8.50
CA ASP A 89 14.02 13.89 8.51
C ASP A 89 14.63 12.61 7.92
N ALA A 90 14.98 12.67 6.63
CA ALA A 90 15.54 11.54 5.93
C ALA A 90 16.93 11.14 6.47
N ASP A 91 17.67 12.10 7.04
CA ASP A 91 19.00 11.87 7.57
C ASP A 91 18.95 11.13 8.90
N LEU A 92 18.04 11.57 9.77
CA LEU A 92 17.75 10.86 11.01
C LEU A 92 17.22 9.45 10.71
N ALA A 93 16.32 9.29 9.73
CA ALA A 93 15.82 7.96 9.36
C ALA A 93 16.95 7.01 8.90
N LEU A 94 17.95 7.50 8.17
CA LEU A 94 19.12 6.73 7.76
C LEU A 94 20.04 6.39 8.94
N GLU A 95 20.28 7.34 9.84
CA GLU A 95 21.02 7.12 11.08
C GLU A 95 20.35 6.00 11.90
N LEU A 96 19.03 6.13 12.11
CA LEU A 96 18.24 5.18 12.89
C LEU A 96 18.07 3.83 12.20
N LEU A 97 18.06 3.77 10.86
CA LEU A 97 18.06 2.51 10.11
C LEU A 97 19.29 1.66 10.45
N VAL A 98 20.47 2.29 10.48
CA VAL A 98 21.71 1.61 10.86
C VAL A 98 21.70 1.25 12.34
N GLN A 99 21.30 2.17 13.22
CA GLN A 99 21.29 1.98 14.66
C GLN A 99 20.35 0.84 15.11
N THR A 100 19.18 0.73 14.48
CA THR A 100 18.14 -0.25 14.86
C THR A 100 18.28 -1.60 14.15
N ARG A 101 19.30 -1.78 13.32
CA ARG A 101 19.51 -3.00 12.54
C ARG A 101 19.76 -4.22 13.43
N PRO A 102 18.96 -5.30 13.32
CA PRO A 102 19.23 -6.55 14.04
C PRO A 102 20.58 -7.16 13.68
N ALA A 103 21.26 -7.77 14.66
CA ALA A 103 22.60 -8.34 14.46
C ALA A 103 22.64 -9.44 13.39
N LYS A 104 21.59 -10.26 13.32
CA LYS A 104 21.43 -11.30 12.28
C LYS A 104 21.36 -10.66 10.89
N LEU A 105 20.59 -9.59 10.72
CA LEU A 105 20.47 -8.87 9.45
C LEU A 105 21.79 -8.19 9.06
N ALA A 106 22.53 -7.61 10.01
CA ALA A 106 23.85 -7.04 9.74
C ALA A 106 24.85 -8.09 9.21
N THR A 107 24.79 -9.30 9.77
CA THR A 107 25.60 -10.44 9.30
C THR A 107 25.18 -10.90 7.90
N GLU A 108 23.88 -11.02 7.66
CA GLU A 108 23.32 -11.40 6.35
C GLU A 108 23.68 -10.37 5.26
N LEU A 109 23.59 -9.07 5.58
CA LEU A 109 23.99 -7.98 4.69
C LEU A 109 25.48 -8.08 4.33
N THR A 110 26.35 -8.31 5.32
CA THR A 110 27.80 -8.45 5.09
C THR A 110 28.11 -9.65 4.18
N LYS A 111 27.40 -10.78 4.36
CA LYS A 111 27.54 -11.96 3.51
C LYS A 111 27.06 -11.70 2.08
N ALA A 112 25.96 -10.99 1.92
CA ALA A 112 25.39 -10.66 0.60
C ALA A 112 26.31 -9.73 -0.23
N LEU A 113 27.16 -8.93 0.42
CA LEU A 113 28.14 -8.07 -0.25
C LEU A 113 29.37 -8.83 -0.77
N GLN A 114 29.52 -10.12 -0.45
CA GLN A 114 30.67 -10.90 -0.91
C GLN A 114 30.52 -11.31 -2.40
N PRO A 115 31.58 -11.22 -3.23
CA PRO A 115 31.51 -11.48 -4.68
C PRO A 115 31.06 -12.88 -5.08
N ASN A 116 31.18 -13.87 -4.19
CA ASN A 116 31.02 -15.30 -4.49
C ASN A 116 29.92 -15.99 -3.67
N SER A 117 28.87 -15.26 -3.22
CA SER A 117 27.73 -15.92 -2.57
C SER A 117 27.05 -16.87 -3.57
N LYS A 118 27.23 -18.18 -3.41
CA LYS A 118 26.64 -19.20 -4.28
C LYS A 118 25.11 -19.04 -4.30
N GLN A 119 24.55 -18.84 -5.48
CA GLN A 119 23.12 -19.02 -5.71
C GLN A 119 22.87 -20.52 -5.87
N GLU A 120 22.07 -21.10 -4.97
CA GLU A 120 21.49 -22.41 -5.22
C GLU A 120 20.54 -22.29 -6.41
N ALA A 121 20.94 -22.87 -7.54
CA ALA A 121 20.16 -22.95 -8.76
C ALA A 121 19.05 -24.00 -8.60
N GLY A 122 18.02 -23.66 -7.83
CA GLY A 122 16.77 -24.43 -7.75
C GLY A 122 15.62 -23.61 -8.31
N TYR A 123 14.70 -24.25 -9.05
CA TYR A 123 13.44 -23.63 -9.46
C TYR A 123 12.67 -23.23 -8.18
N MET A 124 12.48 -21.93 -7.96
CA MET A 124 11.73 -21.36 -6.81
C MET A 124 12.28 -21.66 -5.39
N SER A 125 13.59 -21.51 -5.14
CA SER A 125 14.08 -21.47 -3.76
C SER A 125 13.87 -20.08 -3.14
N TYR A 126 12.88 -19.93 -2.26
CA TYR A 126 12.71 -18.74 -1.44
C TYR A 126 13.78 -18.72 -0.34
N ASP A 127 14.67 -17.72 -0.37
CA ASP A 127 15.65 -17.47 0.68
C ASP A 127 15.20 -16.26 1.53
N PRO A 128 14.70 -16.48 2.76
CA PRO A 128 14.24 -15.41 3.64
C PRO A 128 15.34 -14.38 3.96
N ALA A 129 16.61 -14.80 4.06
CA ALA A 129 17.71 -13.90 4.39
C ALA A 129 17.99 -12.92 3.26
N LYS A 130 18.00 -13.40 2.01
CA LYS A 130 18.12 -12.52 0.82
C LYS A 130 16.96 -11.55 0.72
N TYR A 131 15.75 -11.99 1.03
CA TYR A 131 14.59 -11.12 1.05
C TYR A 131 14.72 -9.99 2.09
N ARG A 132 15.19 -10.29 3.31
CA ARG A 132 15.45 -9.26 4.33
C ARG A 132 16.54 -8.27 3.91
N VAL A 133 17.65 -8.76 3.35
CA VAL A 133 18.73 -7.90 2.85
C VAL A 133 18.22 -6.95 1.76
N ARG A 134 17.43 -7.46 0.82
CA ARG A 134 16.77 -6.63 -0.20
C ARG A 134 15.93 -5.52 0.39
N GLN A 135 15.09 -5.85 1.38
CA GLN A 135 14.22 -4.88 2.03
C GLN A 135 15.03 -3.79 2.75
N GLU A 136 16.13 -4.15 3.40
CA GLU A 136 17.03 -3.21 4.06
C GLU A 136 17.65 -2.22 3.04
N ILE A 137 18.15 -2.73 1.91
CA ILE A 137 18.70 -1.88 0.84
C ILE A 137 17.60 -0.99 0.24
N ALA A 138 16.40 -1.53 0.03
CA ALA A 138 15.27 -0.77 -0.49
C ALA A 138 14.88 0.37 0.45
N LEU A 139 14.83 0.14 1.77
CA LEU A 139 14.57 1.19 2.76
C LEU A 139 15.64 2.28 2.74
N GLU A 140 16.93 1.90 2.69
CA GLU A 140 18.04 2.85 2.59
C GLU A 140 17.90 3.75 1.34
N GLN A 141 17.58 3.15 0.18
CA GLN A 141 17.39 3.90 -1.06
C GLN A 141 16.09 4.72 -1.06
N GLN A 142 15.04 4.27 -0.39
CA GLN A 142 13.82 5.04 -0.19
C GLN A 142 14.11 6.31 0.61
N PHE A 143 14.92 6.25 1.66
CA PHE A 143 15.29 7.43 2.43
C PHE A 143 16.19 8.38 1.62
N ALA A 144 17.05 7.87 0.74
CA ALA A 144 17.74 8.74 -0.23
C ALA A 144 16.75 9.47 -1.17
N VAL A 145 15.66 8.82 -1.59
CA VAL A 145 14.60 9.48 -2.40
C VAL A 145 13.87 10.56 -1.60
N LEU A 146 13.60 10.33 -0.32
CA LEU A 146 13.01 11.34 0.57
C LEU A 146 14.00 12.50 0.80
N ALA A 147 15.28 12.19 1.02
CA ALA A 147 16.33 13.19 1.16
C ALA A 147 16.42 14.11 -0.06
N ALA A 148 16.11 13.64 -1.28
CA ALA A 148 16.13 14.48 -2.47
C ALA A 148 15.10 15.64 -2.44
N GLU A 149 14.04 15.52 -1.64
CA GLU A 149 13.13 16.65 -1.38
C GLU A 149 13.77 17.75 -0.53
N GLN A 150 14.69 17.39 0.36
CA GLN A 150 15.27 18.31 1.33
C GLN A 150 16.66 18.79 0.87
N ASN A 151 17.50 17.86 0.44
CA ASN A 151 18.89 18.08 0.00
C ASN A 151 19.29 17.14 -1.16
N PRO A 152 19.18 17.60 -2.42
CA PRO A 152 19.54 16.81 -3.61
C PRO A 152 20.99 16.29 -3.61
N ASP A 153 21.96 17.08 -3.15
CA ASP A 153 23.38 16.68 -3.14
C ASP A 153 23.64 15.53 -2.16
N LYS A 154 23.00 15.61 -1.00
CA LYS A 154 23.07 14.54 -0.02
C LYS A 154 22.40 13.27 -0.52
N ALA A 155 21.24 13.38 -1.15
CA ALA A 155 20.58 12.23 -1.77
C ALA A 155 21.46 11.54 -2.83
N ILE A 156 22.17 12.31 -3.64
CA ILE A 156 23.13 11.79 -4.63
C ILE A 156 24.30 11.08 -3.95
N LYS A 157 24.84 11.64 -2.87
CA LYS A 157 25.90 10.97 -2.11
C LYS A 157 25.42 9.64 -1.53
N LEU A 158 24.26 9.65 -0.87
CA LEU A 158 23.67 8.47 -0.24
C LEU A 158 23.36 7.36 -1.25
N ILE A 159 22.78 7.70 -2.40
CA ILE A 159 22.52 6.69 -3.43
C ILE A 159 23.83 6.14 -4.00
N LYS A 160 24.87 6.97 -4.23
CA LYS A 160 26.18 6.48 -4.69
C LYS A 160 26.80 5.49 -3.72
N GLU A 161 26.71 5.75 -2.41
CA GLU A 161 27.14 4.81 -1.38
C GLU A 161 26.31 3.52 -1.42
N SER A 162 24.98 3.65 -1.56
CA SER A 162 24.06 2.50 -1.64
C SER A 162 24.22 1.65 -2.90
N LEU A 163 24.59 2.24 -4.04
CA LEU A 163 24.84 1.51 -5.30
C LEU A 163 25.97 0.48 -5.19
N THR A 164 26.87 0.62 -4.20
CA THR A 164 27.87 -0.41 -3.92
C THR A 164 27.25 -1.71 -3.41
N LYS A 165 26.08 -1.61 -2.75
CA LYS A 165 25.33 -2.71 -2.13
C LYS A 165 24.35 -3.39 -3.09
N GLY A 166 23.88 -2.67 -4.09
CA GLY A 166 22.95 -3.17 -5.11
C GLY A 166 22.08 -2.05 -5.68
N ILE A 167 21.34 -2.34 -6.74
CA ILE A 167 20.46 -1.39 -7.41
C ILE A 167 19.02 -1.81 -7.15
N SER A 168 18.26 -0.98 -6.42
CA SER A 168 16.84 -1.24 -6.21
C SER A 168 15.96 -0.42 -7.16
N TRP A 169 14.68 -0.72 -7.12
CA TRP A 169 13.62 -0.03 -7.85
C TRP A 169 13.46 1.45 -7.46
N ASN A 170 14.01 1.88 -6.32
CA ASN A 170 13.91 3.26 -5.82
C ASN A 170 14.81 4.27 -6.56
N VAL A 171 15.79 3.80 -7.35
CA VAL A 171 16.71 4.68 -8.10
C VAL A 171 15.98 5.49 -9.17
N LEU A 172 15.02 4.91 -9.89
CA LEU A 172 14.28 5.64 -10.95
C LEU A 172 13.41 6.78 -10.38
N PRO A 173 12.60 6.57 -9.32
CA PRO A 173 11.90 7.67 -8.64
C PRO A 173 12.85 8.78 -8.17
N LEU A 174 14.04 8.44 -7.68
CA LEU A 174 15.05 9.42 -7.30
C LEU A 174 15.53 10.23 -8.52
N LEU A 175 15.87 9.58 -9.63
CA LEU A 175 16.27 10.25 -10.88
C LEU A 175 15.17 11.19 -11.39
N GLN A 176 13.91 10.76 -11.36
CA GLN A 176 12.76 11.59 -11.72
C GLN A 176 12.63 12.81 -10.80
N LYS A 177 12.71 12.61 -9.49
CA LYS A 177 12.61 13.69 -8.50
C LYS A 177 13.78 14.68 -8.61
N LEU A 178 15.00 14.18 -8.78
CA LEU A 178 16.18 15.00 -9.02
C LEU A 178 16.04 15.77 -10.32
N ASN A 179 15.54 15.16 -11.39
CA ASN A 179 15.38 15.84 -12.68
C ASN A 179 14.44 17.04 -12.61
N LYS A 180 13.40 16.96 -11.77
CA LYS A 180 12.50 18.10 -11.51
C LYS A 180 13.23 19.28 -10.86
N LYS A 181 14.29 19.04 -10.09
CA LYS A 181 15.05 20.06 -9.35
C LYS A 181 16.34 20.49 -10.03
N ASP A 182 17.12 19.53 -10.51
CA ASP A 182 18.42 19.68 -11.16
C ASP A 182 18.64 18.54 -12.17
N ALA A 183 18.31 18.82 -13.43
CA ALA A 183 18.44 17.86 -14.53
C ALA A 183 19.89 17.43 -14.79
N LYS A 184 20.89 18.29 -14.53
CA LYS A 184 22.30 17.95 -14.75
C LYS A 184 22.76 16.93 -13.73
N LYS A 185 22.41 17.13 -12.45
CA LYS A 185 22.71 16.17 -11.38
C LYS A 185 21.97 14.84 -11.59
N ALA A 186 20.72 14.88 -12.03
CA ALA A 186 19.98 13.68 -12.39
C ALA A 186 20.67 12.89 -13.51
N SER A 187 21.11 13.59 -14.58
CA SER A 187 21.85 12.97 -15.68
C SER A 187 23.18 12.35 -15.22
N SER A 188 23.96 13.09 -14.44
CA SER A 188 25.24 12.57 -13.92
C SER A 188 25.05 11.37 -13.00
N LEU A 189 24.02 11.36 -12.16
CA LEU A 189 23.72 10.19 -11.35
C LEU A 189 23.26 9.01 -12.22
N ALA A 190 22.50 9.27 -13.28
CA ALA A 190 22.11 8.22 -14.23
C ALA A 190 23.32 7.57 -14.91
N ASP A 191 24.37 8.35 -15.24
CA ASP A 191 25.63 7.80 -15.77
C ASP A 191 26.28 6.84 -14.77
N ASP A 192 26.36 7.22 -13.49
CA ASP A 192 26.92 6.38 -12.43
C ASP A 192 26.12 5.08 -12.24
N VAL A 193 24.79 5.17 -12.28
CA VAL A 193 23.88 4.01 -12.17
C VAL A 193 24.06 3.06 -13.36
N VAL A 194 24.09 3.58 -14.57
CA VAL A 194 24.27 2.80 -15.81
C VAL A 194 25.63 2.13 -15.80
N LYS A 195 26.69 2.87 -15.47
CA LYS A 195 28.03 2.31 -15.31
C LYS A 195 28.06 1.17 -14.30
N LYS A 196 27.39 1.33 -13.15
CA LYS A 196 27.31 0.26 -12.15
C LYS A 196 26.63 -1.00 -12.69
N ILE A 197 25.57 -0.87 -13.48
CA ILE A 197 24.89 -2.01 -14.14
C ILE A 197 25.84 -2.71 -15.11
N ILE A 198 26.57 -1.94 -15.92
CA ILE A 198 27.51 -2.46 -16.92
C ILE A 198 28.63 -3.26 -16.26
N ASP A 199 29.19 -2.74 -15.16
CA ASP A 199 30.28 -3.37 -14.42
C ASP A 199 29.83 -4.59 -13.59
N THR A 200 28.52 -4.82 -13.47
CA THR A 200 27.96 -5.90 -12.67
C THR A 200 27.74 -7.17 -13.48
N ASP A 201 28.02 -8.32 -12.88
CA ASP A 201 27.60 -9.63 -13.41
C ASP A 201 26.10 -9.85 -13.15
N LEU A 202 25.27 -9.40 -14.09
CA LEU A 202 23.81 -9.48 -14.01
C LEU A 202 23.29 -10.92 -14.01
N THR A 203 24.09 -11.91 -14.42
CA THR A 203 23.71 -13.33 -14.31
C THR A 203 23.68 -13.83 -12.88
N LYS A 204 24.39 -13.14 -11.97
CA LYS A 204 24.44 -13.44 -10.53
C LYS A 204 23.62 -12.45 -9.71
N LYS A 205 23.31 -11.27 -10.26
CA LYS A 205 22.53 -10.22 -9.61
C LYS A 205 21.22 -9.94 -10.34
N MET A 206 20.26 -10.84 -10.17
CA MET A 206 18.94 -10.77 -10.81
C MET A 206 18.18 -9.47 -10.47
N GLU A 207 18.42 -8.89 -9.30
CA GLU A 207 17.82 -7.62 -8.90
C GLU A 207 18.33 -6.44 -9.73
N ASP A 208 19.65 -6.37 -9.92
CA ASP A 208 20.29 -5.35 -10.76
C ASP A 208 19.85 -5.51 -12.22
N LEU A 209 19.65 -6.77 -12.68
CA LEU A 209 19.05 -7.05 -13.99
C LEU A 209 17.61 -6.54 -14.07
N GLY A 210 16.80 -6.83 -13.05
CA GLY A 210 15.42 -6.34 -12.96
C GLY A 210 15.34 -4.81 -12.98
N ALA A 211 16.24 -4.13 -12.28
CA ALA A 211 16.36 -2.66 -12.32
C ALA A 211 16.74 -2.18 -13.73
N ALA A 212 17.73 -2.79 -14.37
CA ALA A 212 18.16 -2.46 -15.73
C ALA A 212 17.01 -2.61 -16.75
N VAL A 213 16.26 -3.72 -16.69
CA VAL A 213 15.09 -3.95 -17.55
C VAL A 213 14.03 -2.87 -17.33
N ARG A 214 13.74 -2.49 -16.08
CA ARG A 214 12.78 -1.43 -15.76
C ARG A 214 13.21 -0.06 -16.28
N PHE A 215 14.49 0.28 -16.22
CA PHE A 215 15.01 1.54 -16.77
C PHE A 215 14.81 1.61 -18.29
N LEU A 216 15.04 0.49 -18.97
CA LEU A 216 14.85 0.38 -20.40
C LEU A 216 13.37 0.46 -20.79
N GLN A 217 12.49 -0.22 -20.05
CA GLN A 217 11.02 -0.13 -20.23
C GLN A 217 10.46 1.27 -19.96
N TYR A 218 10.93 1.93 -18.90
CA TYR A 218 10.54 3.31 -18.60
C TYR A 218 10.84 4.26 -19.77
N SER A 219 11.92 4.01 -20.50
CA SER A 219 12.33 4.87 -21.62
C SER A 219 11.47 4.69 -22.87
N THR A 220 10.87 3.52 -23.04
CA THR A 220 10.03 3.19 -24.21
C THR A 220 8.53 3.33 -23.97
N ASN A 221 8.14 3.34 -22.70
CA ASN A 221 6.78 3.59 -22.23
C ASN A 221 6.84 4.33 -20.88
N PRO A 222 7.25 5.61 -20.86
CA PRO A 222 7.21 6.38 -19.63
C PRO A 222 5.76 6.46 -19.20
N ASN A 223 5.44 6.10 -17.95
CA ASN A 223 4.09 6.28 -17.41
C ASN A 223 3.71 7.75 -17.58
N THR A 224 2.93 8.04 -18.62
CA THR A 224 2.51 9.40 -18.93
C THR A 224 1.42 9.77 -17.93
N SER A 225 1.83 10.40 -16.83
CA SER A 225 0.92 11.31 -16.13
C SER A 225 0.29 12.24 -17.18
N LYS A 226 -1.04 12.38 -17.15
CA LYS A 226 -1.80 13.23 -18.09
C LYS A 226 -1.38 14.71 -18.02
N ASN A 227 -0.55 15.11 -17.06
CA ASN A 227 0.07 16.42 -17.00
C ASN A 227 1.30 16.50 -17.93
N THR A 228 1.06 16.84 -19.20
CA THR A 228 2.05 17.09 -20.26
C THR A 228 2.97 18.29 -20.03
N LYS A 229 2.86 18.99 -18.89
CA LYS A 229 3.66 20.20 -18.57
C LYS A 229 4.94 19.93 -17.76
N GLU A 230 5.10 18.77 -17.13
CA GLU A 230 6.31 18.48 -16.34
C GLU A 230 7.45 17.90 -17.19
N LYS A 231 8.68 18.40 -17.01
CA LYS A 231 9.89 17.83 -17.63
C LYS A 231 10.13 16.42 -17.08
N GLN A 232 9.80 15.41 -17.89
CA GLN A 232 10.08 14.02 -17.56
C GLN A 232 11.59 13.74 -17.66
N PHE A 233 12.10 12.95 -16.71
CA PHE A 233 13.46 12.44 -16.78
C PHE A 233 13.60 11.48 -17.96
N LYS A 234 14.72 11.58 -18.69
CA LYS A 234 15.05 10.71 -19.83
C LYS A 234 16.50 10.28 -19.72
N PHE A 235 16.74 8.99 -19.93
CA PHE A 235 18.08 8.49 -20.18
C PHE A 235 18.57 8.98 -21.55
N THR A 236 19.88 9.12 -21.71
CA THR A 236 20.49 9.46 -23.00
C THR A 236 20.50 8.26 -23.93
N ASP A 237 20.55 8.49 -25.24
CA ASP A 237 20.62 7.40 -26.22
C ASP A 237 21.85 6.50 -26.02
N ALA A 238 22.96 7.07 -25.56
CA ALA A 238 24.17 6.32 -25.23
C ALA A 238 23.92 5.38 -24.04
N GLN A 239 23.38 5.90 -22.93
CA GLN A 239 23.00 5.11 -21.76
C GLN A 239 22.05 3.96 -22.13
N LEU A 240 21.06 4.23 -22.97
CA LEU A 240 20.09 3.23 -23.40
C LEU A 240 20.71 2.13 -24.26
N LYS A 241 21.62 2.48 -25.17
CA LYS A 241 22.34 1.50 -26.01
C LYS A 241 23.27 0.61 -25.19
N GLU A 242 23.96 1.18 -24.21
CA GLU A 242 24.83 0.42 -23.31
C GLU A 242 24.01 -0.54 -22.41
N LEU A 243 22.93 -0.05 -21.80
CA LEU A 243 21.99 -0.87 -21.04
C LEU A 243 21.41 -2.00 -21.90
N ALA A 244 20.91 -1.67 -23.10
CA ALA A 244 20.36 -2.63 -24.04
C ALA A 244 21.37 -3.74 -24.37
N SER A 245 22.61 -3.36 -24.67
CA SER A 245 23.69 -4.30 -24.98
C SER A 245 23.99 -5.21 -23.78
N LYS A 246 24.18 -4.64 -22.59
CA LYS A 246 24.46 -5.42 -21.37
C LYS A 246 23.33 -6.40 -21.03
N ILE A 247 22.08 -5.96 -21.12
CA ILE A 247 20.90 -6.81 -20.87
C ILE A 247 20.83 -7.96 -21.86
N VAL A 248 21.04 -7.68 -23.16
CA VAL A 248 21.00 -8.70 -24.21
C VAL A 248 22.13 -9.70 -24.02
N ASP A 249 23.36 -9.23 -23.79
CA ASP A 249 24.52 -10.10 -23.57
C ASP A 249 24.32 -11.00 -22.34
N THR A 250 23.63 -10.49 -21.31
CA THR A 250 23.24 -11.25 -20.11
C THR A 250 22.23 -12.35 -20.45
N PHE A 251 21.16 -12.02 -21.18
CA PHE A 251 20.12 -13.01 -21.55
C PHE A 251 20.58 -14.03 -22.59
N LEU A 252 21.60 -13.71 -23.39
CA LEU A 252 22.19 -14.66 -24.34
C LEU A 252 23.07 -15.71 -23.66
N GLN A 253 23.48 -15.50 -22.40
CA GLN A 253 24.23 -16.52 -21.67
C GLN A 253 23.38 -17.77 -21.41
N PRO A 254 23.97 -18.98 -21.44
CA PRO A 254 23.26 -20.20 -21.08
C PRO A 254 22.66 -20.09 -19.68
N THR A 255 21.34 -20.22 -19.57
CA THR A 255 20.64 -20.15 -18.29
C THR A 255 19.43 -21.09 -18.27
N ASN A 256 19.25 -21.76 -17.14
CA ASN A 256 18.06 -22.55 -16.83
C ASN A 256 17.10 -21.77 -15.92
N SER A 257 17.36 -20.48 -15.67
CA SER A 257 16.52 -19.66 -14.80
C SER A 257 15.24 -19.24 -15.51
N LEU A 258 14.10 -19.67 -14.96
CA LEU A 258 12.78 -19.24 -15.42
C LEU A 258 12.60 -17.71 -15.33
N GLU A 259 13.17 -17.10 -14.30
CA GLU A 259 13.14 -15.66 -14.06
C GLU A 259 13.87 -14.90 -15.20
N MET A 260 15.03 -15.40 -15.63
CA MET A 260 15.75 -14.87 -16.80
C MET A 260 14.93 -15.01 -18.08
N MET A 261 14.27 -16.16 -18.29
CA MET A 261 13.41 -16.37 -19.45
C MET A 261 12.20 -15.41 -19.45
N MET A 262 11.57 -15.20 -18.30
CA MET A 262 10.48 -14.22 -18.17
C MET A 262 10.95 -12.78 -18.41
N GLY A 263 12.09 -12.40 -17.83
CA GLY A 263 12.69 -11.08 -18.04
C GLY A 263 13.02 -10.81 -19.51
N MET A 264 13.54 -11.82 -20.22
CA MET A 264 13.80 -11.76 -21.66
C MET A 264 12.54 -11.44 -22.45
N MET A 265 11.41 -12.07 -22.14
CA MET A 265 10.14 -11.81 -22.86
C MET A 265 9.64 -10.38 -22.66
N GLN A 266 9.83 -9.81 -21.47
CA GLN A 266 9.35 -8.48 -21.12
C GLN A 266 10.16 -7.34 -21.76
N VAL A 267 11.39 -7.61 -22.21
CA VAL A 267 12.31 -6.56 -22.69
C VAL A 267 12.32 -6.41 -24.22
N ILE A 268 11.89 -7.44 -24.98
CA ILE A 268 11.98 -7.46 -26.45
C ILE A 268 11.32 -6.23 -27.10
N THR A 269 10.08 -5.90 -26.73
CA THR A 269 9.36 -4.75 -27.31
C THR A 269 10.06 -3.42 -27.04
N SER A 270 10.76 -3.32 -25.90
CA SER A 270 11.53 -2.11 -25.61
C SER A 270 12.85 -2.08 -26.39
N LEU A 271 13.49 -3.23 -26.57
CA LEU A 271 14.69 -3.35 -27.41
C LEU A 271 14.40 -3.06 -28.88
N GLU A 272 13.23 -3.44 -29.41
CA GLU A 272 12.86 -3.12 -30.80
C GLU A 272 12.91 -1.62 -31.10
N LYS A 273 12.55 -0.79 -30.11
CA LYS A 273 12.59 0.68 -30.24
C LYS A 273 13.98 1.28 -30.06
N ILE A 274 14.86 0.63 -29.28
CA ILE A 274 16.15 1.19 -28.85
C ILE A 274 17.34 0.60 -29.64
N ALA A 275 17.34 -0.71 -29.85
CA ALA A 275 18.40 -1.51 -30.46
C ALA A 275 17.79 -2.68 -31.25
N PRO A 276 17.17 -2.43 -32.43
CA PRO A 276 16.42 -3.42 -33.19
C PRO A 276 17.26 -4.64 -33.60
N GLU A 277 18.54 -4.45 -33.90
CA GLU A 277 19.48 -5.54 -34.20
C GLU A 277 19.67 -6.49 -33.02
N LYS A 278 19.75 -5.95 -31.79
CA LYS A 278 19.86 -6.75 -30.56
C LYS A 278 18.54 -7.44 -30.23
N ALA A 279 17.41 -6.79 -30.51
CA ALA A 279 16.08 -7.39 -30.37
C ALA A 279 15.93 -8.63 -31.27
N ALA A 280 16.46 -8.59 -32.50
CA ALA A 280 16.43 -9.72 -33.42
C ALA A 280 17.21 -10.94 -32.87
N LEU A 281 18.40 -10.72 -32.32
CA LEU A 281 19.20 -11.77 -31.66
C LEU A 281 18.44 -12.39 -30.48
N LEU A 282 17.83 -11.56 -29.64
CA LEU A 282 17.09 -12.03 -28.48
C LEU A 282 15.82 -12.81 -28.87
N LYS A 283 15.12 -12.39 -29.93
CA LYS A 283 13.98 -13.14 -30.50
C LYS A 283 14.38 -14.51 -31.04
N GLN A 284 15.55 -14.60 -31.68
CA GLN A 284 16.09 -15.89 -32.15
C GLN A 284 16.34 -16.81 -30.94
N LYS A 285 16.97 -16.29 -29.88
CA LYS A 285 17.18 -17.04 -28.64
C LYS A 285 15.88 -17.44 -27.97
N GLN A 286 14.91 -16.53 -27.90
CA GLN A 286 13.58 -16.80 -27.39
C GLN A 286 12.91 -17.93 -28.15
N THR A 287 12.98 -17.93 -29.49
CA THR A 287 12.40 -18.99 -30.33
C THR A 287 13.07 -20.35 -30.08
N GLU A 288 14.38 -20.36 -29.88
CA GLU A 288 15.13 -21.57 -29.51
C GLU A 288 14.69 -22.10 -28.13
N VAL A 289 14.62 -21.24 -27.12
CA VAL A 289 14.19 -21.58 -25.76
C VAL A 289 12.71 -22.02 -25.76
N MET A 290 11.82 -21.38 -26.51
CA MET A 290 10.40 -21.77 -26.62
C MET A 290 10.18 -23.14 -27.21
N LYS A 291 11.10 -23.64 -28.05
CA LYS A 291 11.03 -25.01 -28.57
C LYS A 291 11.32 -26.05 -27.48
N THR A 292 12.13 -25.69 -26.50
CA THR A 292 12.55 -26.58 -25.40
C THR A 292 11.80 -26.33 -24.09
N LEU A 293 10.89 -25.34 -24.06
CA LEU A 293 10.11 -24.99 -22.87
C LEU A 293 9.09 -26.09 -22.49
N PRO A 294 8.92 -26.36 -21.18
CA PRO A 294 7.85 -27.21 -20.67
C PRO A 294 6.45 -26.74 -21.10
N PRO A 295 5.48 -27.65 -21.31
CA PRO A 295 4.10 -27.31 -21.70
C PRO A 295 3.42 -26.26 -20.80
N GLU A 296 3.73 -26.25 -19.52
CA GLU A 296 3.18 -25.35 -18.50
C GLU A 296 3.51 -23.88 -18.78
N PHE A 297 4.67 -23.61 -19.40
CA PHE A 297 5.12 -22.26 -19.72
C PHE A 297 4.47 -21.70 -20.99
N LYS A 298 4.14 -22.58 -21.94
CA LYS A 298 3.37 -22.20 -23.14
C LYS A 298 1.95 -21.76 -22.77
N GLN A 299 1.33 -22.45 -21.80
CA GLN A 299 0.06 -21.99 -21.23
C GLN A 299 0.21 -20.62 -20.56
N MET A 300 1.30 -20.36 -19.81
CA MET A 300 1.56 -19.07 -19.15
C MET A 300 1.54 -17.87 -20.09
N GLN A 301 2.11 -17.99 -21.29
CA GLN A 301 2.09 -16.92 -22.29
C GLN A 301 0.72 -16.68 -22.92
N GLN A 302 -0.08 -17.73 -23.13
CA GLN A 302 -1.47 -17.56 -23.58
C GLN A 302 -2.26 -16.74 -22.55
N ARG A 303 -1.99 -16.95 -21.24
CA ARG A 303 -2.62 -16.17 -20.18
C ARG A 303 -2.32 -14.68 -20.25
N GLN A 304 -1.12 -14.27 -20.66
CA GLN A 304 -0.74 -12.86 -20.70
C GLN A 304 -1.52 -12.02 -21.72
N LYS A 305 -1.97 -12.61 -22.83
CA LYS A 305 -2.77 -11.91 -23.84
C LYS A 305 -4.17 -11.53 -23.34
N LEU A 306 -4.67 -12.23 -22.31
CA LEU A 306 -6.00 -12.03 -21.73
C LEU A 306 -6.12 -10.75 -20.90
N TRP A 307 -4.98 -10.16 -20.54
CA TRP A 307 -4.89 -8.98 -19.69
C TRP A 307 -4.69 -7.70 -20.49
N ASN A 308 -5.07 -7.71 -21.77
CA ASN A 308 -5.05 -6.51 -22.59
C ASN A 308 -6.05 -5.49 -22.02
N PRO A 309 -5.60 -4.31 -21.54
CA PRO A 309 -6.51 -3.31 -20.98
C PRO A 309 -7.56 -2.83 -21.99
N ASN A 310 -7.29 -2.97 -23.29
CA ASN A 310 -8.18 -2.54 -24.37
C ASN A 310 -9.24 -3.58 -24.75
N SER A 311 -9.28 -4.76 -24.14
CA SER A 311 -10.29 -5.78 -24.47
C SER A 311 -11.70 -5.30 -24.13
N THR A 312 -12.66 -5.60 -25.00
CA THR A 312 -14.09 -5.29 -24.78
C THR A 312 -14.76 -6.33 -23.86
N PRO A 313 -15.86 -5.99 -23.18
CA PRO A 313 -16.66 -6.97 -22.42
C PRO A 313 -17.03 -8.21 -23.24
N GLU A 314 -17.42 -8.00 -24.51
CA GLU A 314 -17.80 -9.06 -25.45
C GLU A 314 -16.64 -10.01 -25.76
N GLU A 315 -15.44 -9.47 -26.00
CA GLU A 315 -14.22 -10.25 -26.23
C GLU A 315 -13.87 -11.11 -25.00
N ILE A 316 -13.95 -10.52 -23.81
CA ILE A 316 -13.64 -11.24 -22.56
C ILE A 316 -14.61 -12.41 -22.38
N ILE A 317 -15.92 -12.20 -22.59
CA ILE A 317 -16.93 -13.25 -22.50
C ILE A 317 -16.67 -14.38 -23.51
N ALA A 318 -16.33 -14.03 -24.76
CA ALA A 318 -16.06 -15.00 -25.81
C ALA A 318 -14.82 -15.88 -25.51
N ASP A 319 -13.86 -15.35 -24.76
CA ASP A 319 -12.63 -16.06 -24.41
C ASP A 319 -12.74 -16.86 -23.09
N LEU A 320 -13.77 -16.64 -22.25
CA LEU A 320 -13.97 -17.38 -20.97
C LEU A 320 -13.85 -18.91 -21.08
N PRO A 321 -14.37 -19.60 -22.13
CA PRO A 321 -14.24 -21.05 -22.25
C PRO A 321 -12.80 -21.53 -22.40
N LYS A 322 -11.87 -20.64 -22.78
CA LYS A 322 -10.45 -20.95 -22.97
C LYS A 322 -9.65 -20.85 -21.65
N PHE A 323 -10.28 -20.39 -20.57
CA PHE A 323 -9.62 -20.04 -19.31
C PHE A 323 -9.72 -21.16 -18.28
N ASN A 324 -8.70 -21.30 -17.44
CA ASN A 324 -8.78 -22.07 -16.20
C ASN A 324 -9.50 -21.29 -15.09
N GLU A 325 -9.80 -21.92 -13.95
CA GLU A 325 -10.58 -21.30 -12.87
C GLU A 325 -9.97 -20.02 -12.27
N TYR A 326 -8.64 -19.98 -12.13
CA TYR A 326 -7.95 -18.79 -11.65
C TYR A 326 -8.08 -17.63 -12.65
N GLU A 327 -7.89 -17.92 -13.94
CA GLU A 327 -8.02 -16.94 -15.02
C GLU A 327 -9.45 -16.43 -15.18
N LYS A 328 -10.45 -17.32 -15.06
CA LYS A 328 -11.87 -16.93 -15.08
C LYS A 328 -12.19 -15.94 -13.95
N THR A 329 -11.72 -16.22 -12.74
CA THR A 329 -11.93 -15.35 -11.57
C THR A 329 -11.52 -13.91 -11.88
N GLN A 330 -10.36 -13.75 -12.50
CA GLN A 330 -9.83 -12.44 -12.84
C GLN A 330 -10.48 -11.81 -14.07
N ALA A 331 -10.81 -12.61 -15.09
CA ALA A 331 -11.58 -12.15 -16.24
C ALA A 331 -12.95 -11.59 -15.81
N PHE A 332 -13.61 -12.22 -14.84
CA PHE A 332 -14.86 -11.73 -14.27
C PHE A 332 -14.72 -10.38 -13.55
N GLU A 333 -13.61 -10.14 -12.85
CA GLU A 333 -13.32 -8.85 -12.22
C GLU A 333 -13.17 -7.73 -13.25
N SER A 334 -12.36 -7.96 -14.29
CA SER A 334 -12.18 -7.02 -15.41
C SER A 334 -13.50 -6.75 -16.16
N LEU A 335 -14.26 -7.80 -16.42
CA LEU A 335 -15.56 -7.72 -17.09
C LEU A 335 -16.55 -6.87 -16.28
N THR A 336 -16.65 -7.11 -14.97
CA THR A 336 -17.52 -6.36 -14.04
C THR A 336 -17.20 -4.87 -14.06
N GLN A 337 -15.92 -4.51 -14.02
CA GLN A 337 -15.50 -3.10 -14.07
C GLN A 337 -15.87 -2.42 -15.38
N LYS A 338 -15.65 -3.10 -16.52
CA LYS A 338 -15.96 -2.54 -17.85
C LYS A 338 -17.46 -2.39 -18.07
N ILE A 339 -18.27 -3.37 -17.63
CA ILE A 339 -19.74 -3.31 -17.72
C ILE A 339 -20.29 -2.11 -16.94
N ALA A 340 -19.74 -1.83 -15.76
CA ALA A 340 -20.19 -0.71 -14.92
C ALA A 340 -20.02 0.67 -15.58
N GLN A 341 -19.14 0.78 -16.57
CA GLN A 341 -18.89 2.02 -17.32
C GLN A 341 -19.80 2.20 -18.53
N ILE A 342 -20.65 1.21 -18.84
CA ILE A 342 -21.57 1.27 -19.98
C ILE A 342 -22.75 2.19 -19.61
N ASP A 343 -23.06 3.15 -20.48
CA ASP A 343 -24.24 4.02 -20.33
C ASP A 343 -25.53 3.36 -20.86
N ASP A 344 -25.42 2.54 -21.90
CA ASP A 344 -26.53 1.76 -22.46
C ASP A 344 -26.94 0.62 -21.51
N GLU A 345 -28.04 0.82 -20.78
CA GLU A 345 -28.57 -0.15 -19.82
C GLU A 345 -28.99 -1.47 -20.45
N ALA A 346 -29.59 -1.44 -21.65
CA ALA A 346 -30.01 -2.66 -22.33
C ALA A 346 -28.79 -3.49 -22.73
N ARG A 347 -27.73 -2.83 -23.24
CA ARG A 347 -26.46 -3.49 -23.54
C ARG A 347 -25.80 -4.04 -22.28
N ALA A 348 -25.72 -3.26 -21.20
CA ALA A 348 -25.09 -3.70 -19.95
C ALA A 348 -25.81 -4.93 -19.37
N LYS A 349 -27.15 -4.91 -19.27
CA LYS A 349 -27.94 -6.04 -18.78
C LYS A 349 -27.74 -7.29 -19.64
N LYS A 350 -27.75 -7.16 -20.96
CA LYS A 350 -27.49 -8.26 -21.89
C LYS A 350 -26.09 -8.87 -21.72
N LEU A 351 -25.08 -8.05 -21.39
CA LEU A 351 -23.73 -8.53 -21.13
C LEU A 351 -23.63 -9.25 -19.78
N ILE A 352 -24.31 -8.72 -18.75
CA ILE A 352 -24.39 -9.34 -17.42
C ILE A 352 -25.04 -10.73 -17.51
N GLU A 353 -26.12 -10.86 -18.26
CA GLU A 353 -26.81 -12.15 -18.48
C GLU A 353 -25.91 -13.20 -19.16
N GLN A 354 -24.97 -12.77 -19.99
CA GLN A 354 -24.01 -13.65 -20.66
C GLN A 354 -22.87 -14.13 -19.75
N ILE A 355 -22.76 -13.61 -18.53
CA ILE A 355 -21.76 -14.07 -17.56
C ILE A 355 -22.19 -15.45 -17.04
N PRO A 356 -21.40 -16.52 -17.27
CA PRO A 356 -21.79 -17.87 -16.88
C PRO A 356 -21.74 -18.08 -15.36
N ASP A 357 -20.79 -17.44 -14.67
CA ASP A 357 -20.66 -17.54 -13.21
C ASP A 357 -21.69 -16.67 -12.48
N GLU A 358 -22.46 -17.28 -11.59
CA GLU A 358 -23.55 -16.62 -10.87
C GLU A 358 -23.04 -15.52 -9.95
N LYS A 359 -21.96 -15.77 -9.20
CA LYS A 359 -21.38 -14.78 -8.28
C LYS A 359 -20.79 -13.58 -9.03
N ALA A 360 -20.17 -13.81 -10.19
CA ALA A 360 -19.68 -12.75 -11.06
C ALA A 360 -20.83 -11.94 -11.66
N ARG A 361 -21.92 -12.60 -12.05
CA ARG A 361 -23.14 -11.95 -12.56
C ARG A 361 -23.81 -11.07 -11.50
N GLU A 362 -23.92 -11.55 -10.27
CA GLU A 362 -24.41 -10.75 -9.13
C GLU A 362 -23.52 -9.52 -8.90
N ARG A 363 -22.20 -9.71 -8.81
CA ARG A 363 -21.24 -8.61 -8.65
C ARG A 363 -21.32 -7.59 -9.78
N ALA A 364 -21.42 -8.04 -11.03
CA ALA A 364 -21.56 -7.16 -12.19
C ALA A 364 -22.87 -6.36 -12.15
N THR A 365 -23.96 -6.99 -11.71
CA THR A 365 -25.25 -6.33 -11.49
C THR A 365 -25.13 -5.24 -10.43
N GLU A 366 -24.57 -5.57 -9.26
CA GLU A 366 -24.39 -4.63 -8.16
C GLU A 366 -23.51 -3.43 -8.55
N GLN A 367 -22.40 -3.68 -9.25
CA GLN A 367 -21.49 -2.63 -9.68
C GLN A 367 -22.12 -1.71 -10.75
N PHE A 368 -22.88 -2.28 -11.69
CA PHE A 368 -23.61 -1.52 -12.69
C PHE A 368 -24.70 -0.63 -12.07
N GLU A 369 -25.55 -1.18 -11.19
CA GLU A 369 -26.58 -0.41 -10.49
C GLU A 369 -25.96 0.70 -9.61
N SER A 370 -24.85 0.41 -8.95
CA SER A 370 -24.05 1.37 -8.20
C SER A 370 -23.57 2.55 -9.07
N ALA A 371 -23.06 2.27 -10.28
CA ALA A 371 -22.62 3.31 -11.22
C ALA A 371 -23.80 4.13 -11.74
N LYS A 372 -24.93 3.46 -12.03
CA LYS A 372 -26.19 4.10 -12.44
C LYS A 372 -26.69 5.08 -11.39
N ILE A 373 -26.82 4.68 -10.12
CA ILE A 373 -27.23 5.56 -9.00
C ILE A 373 -26.36 6.83 -8.96
N THR A 374 -25.05 6.66 -9.08
CA THR A 374 -24.09 7.77 -9.02
C THR A 374 -24.28 8.74 -10.20
N ARG A 375 -24.49 8.22 -11.43
CA ARG A 375 -24.79 9.06 -12.61
C ARG A 375 -26.11 9.80 -12.46
N THR A 376 -27.18 9.10 -12.08
CA THR A 376 -28.52 9.67 -11.85
C THR A 376 -28.48 10.81 -10.83
N ALA A 377 -27.75 10.64 -9.72
CA ALA A 377 -27.58 11.69 -8.73
C ALA A 377 -26.79 12.90 -9.27
N LYS A 378 -25.74 12.67 -10.07
CA LYS A 378 -24.94 13.73 -10.71
C LYS A 378 -25.73 14.54 -11.73
N GLU A 379 -26.71 13.93 -12.39
CA GLU A 379 -27.67 14.60 -13.27
C GLU A 379 -28.70 15.46 -12.52
N GLY A 380 -28.66 15.51 -11.18
CA GLY A 380 -29.59 16.27 -10.35
C GLY A 380 -30.92 15.55 -10.07
N LYS A 381 -31.06 14.29 -10.48
CA LYS A 381 -32.27 13.47 -10.28
C LYS A 381 -32.22 12.71 -8.96
N LEU A 382 -32.18 13.44 -7.85
CA LEU A 382 -31.96 12.84 -6.53
C LEU A 382 -33.06 11.85 -6.13
N ASP A 383 -34.33 12.17 -6.35
CA ASP A 383 -35.44 11.28 -5.97
C ASP A 383 -35.40 9.96 -6.73
N GLU A 384 -35.00 10.00 -8.00
CA GLU A 384 -34.78 8.80 -8.81
C GLU A 384 -33.60 7.99 -8.28
N ALA A 385 -32.48 8.65 -7.93
CA ALA A 385 -31.33 8.00 -7.33
C ALA A 385 -31.71 7.33 -5.98
N LYS A 386 -32.49 8.00 -5.13
CA LYS A 386 -33.02 7.41 -3.87
C LYS A 386 -33.90 6.20 -4.13
N LYS A 387 -34.77 6.26 -5.14
CA LYS A 387 -35.62 5.13 -5.54
C LYS A 387 -34.79 3.94 -6.03
N LEU A 388 -33.76 4.20 -6.85
CA LEU A 388 -32.82 3.17 -7.29
C LEU A 388 -32.08 2.53 -6.11
N ILE A 389 -31.65 3.34 -5.12
CA ILE A 389 -31.06 2.83 -3.88
C ILE A 389 -32.06 1.94 -3.13
N GLY A 390 -33.30 2.38 -2.94
CA GLY A 390 -34.33 1.62 -2.24
C GLY A 390 -34.64 0.26 -2.89
N ASN A 391 -34.36 0.10 -4.19
CA ASN A 391 -34.53 -1.15 -4.93
C ASN A 391 -33.32 -2.10 -4.84
N LEU A 392 -32.19 -1.68 -4.25
CA LEU A 392 -31.05 -2.57 -4.05
C LEU A 392 -31.41 -3.69 -3.06
N SER A 393 -30.93 -4.90 -3.33
CA SER A 393 -31.22 -6.08 -2.52
C SER A 393 -30.52 -6.09 -1.15
N LYS A 394 -29.34 -5.47 -1.07
CA LYS A 394 -28.48 -5.48 0.13
C LYS A 394 -28.58 -4.18 0.90
N LYS A 395 -29.07 -4.25 2.14
CA LYS A 395 -29.18 -3.12 3.09
C LYS A 395 -27.86 -2.36 3.27
N LYS A 396 -26.76 -3.09 3.46
CA LYS A 396 -25.41 -2.54 3.53
C LYS A 396 -25.06 -1.64 2.34
N THR A 397 -25.38 -2.08 1.13
CA THR A 397 -25.14 -1.30 -0.09
C THR A 397 -26.03 -0.05 -0.10
N GLN A 398 -27.27 -0.14 0.37
CA GLN A 398 -28.15 1.03 0.48
C GLN A 398 -27.55 2.10 1.40
N ILE A 399 -27.09 1.69 2.59
CA ILE A 399 -26.45 2.57 3.57
C ILE A 399 -25.24 3.25 2.95
N GLN A 400 -24.32 2.49 2.36
CA GLN A 400 -23.11 3.02 1.73
C GLN A 400 -23.43 4.05 0.63
N LYS A 401 -24.47 3.82 -0.18
CA LYS A 401 -24.88 4.75 -1.24
C LYS A 401 -25.50 6.03 -0.68
N LEU A 402 -26.33 5.93 0.34
CA LEU A 402 -26.91 7.11 1.00
C LEU A 402 -25.82 7.96 1.67
N VAL A 403 -24.87 7.33 2.37
CA VAL A 403 -23.72 8.01 3.00
C VAL A 403 -22.82 8.69 1.95
N ALA A 404 -22.53 8.01 0.85
CA ALA A 404 -21.73 8.58 -0.25
C ALA A 404 -22.43 9.81 -0.86
N LEU A 405 -23.72 9.70 -1.20
CA LEU A 405 -24.49 10.83 -1.71
C LEU A 405 -24.56 11.98 -0.70
N ALA A 406 -24.79 11.69 0.57
CA ALA A 406 -24.84 12.72 1.61
C ALA A 406 -23.52 13.50 1.68
N THR A 407 -22.39 12.79 1.63
CA THR A 407 -21.05 13.39 1.63
C THR A 407 -20.81 14.24 0.38
N ASP A 408 -21.24 13.79 -0.79
CA ASP A 408 -21.11 14.53 -2.04
C ASP A 408 -21.95 15.81 -2.07
N PHE A 409 -23.18 15.76 -1.53
CA PHE A 409 -24.02 16.95 -1.38
C PHE A 409 -23.43 17.91 -0.34
N HIS A 410 -22.96 17.41 0.80
CA HIS A 410 -22.32 18.25 1.82
C HIS A 410 -21.11 19.02 1.26
N LYS A 411 -20.29 18.38 0.41
CA LYS A 411 -19.14 19.03 -0.25
C LYS A 411 -19.52 20.20 -1.16
N LYS A 412 -20.73 20.24 -1.73
CA LYS A 412 -21.18 21.36 -2.57
C LYS A 412 -21.47 22.63 -1.77
N GLY A 413 -21.88 22.47 -0.50
CA GLY A 413 -21.93 23.56 0.47
C GLY A 413 -23.06 24.58 0.33
N THR A 414 -24.02 24.41 -0.58
CA THR A 414 -25.22 25.27 -0.61
C THR A 414 -26.18 24.89 0.52
N GLU A 415 -26.98 25.83 1.02
CA GLU A 415 -27.96 25.57 2.11
C GLU A 415 -28.88 24.37 1.80
N LYS A 416 -29.38 24.31 0.56
CA LYS A 416 -30.20 23.20 0.08
C LYS A 416 -29.43 21.87 0.02
N ASP A 417 -28.16 21.90 -0.40
CA ASP A 417 -27.34 20.69 -0.45
C ASP A 417 -27.00 20.17 0.96
N LEU A 418 -26.78 21.07 1.92
CA LEU A 418 -26.55 20.71 3.33
C LEU A 418 -27.79 20.08 3.95
N GLU A 419 -28.98 20.65 3.73
CA GLU A 419 -30.25 20.04 4.17
C GLU A 419 -30.46 18.65 3.53
N THR A 420 -30.16 18.56 2.23
CA THR A 420 -30.22 17.31 1.48
C THR A 420 -29.30 16.24 2.05
N ALA A 421 -28.05 16.61 2.37
CA ALA A 421 -27.08 15.72 2.99
C ALA A 421 -27.56 15.20 4.35
N VAL A 422 -28.13 16.07 5.20
CA VAL A 422 -28.70 15.67 6.49
C VAL A 422 -29.85 14.68 6.30
N ASN A 423 -30.74 14.92 5.34
CA ASN A 423 -31.87 14.04 5.08
C ASN A 423 -31.42 12.67 4.53
N LEU A 424 -30.43 12.64 3.63
CA LEU A 424 -29.82 11.39 3.17
C LEU A 424 -29.18 10.59 4.31
N MET A 425 -28.53 11.27 5.27
CA MET A 425 -27.98 10.60 6.45
C MET A 425 -29.05 10.07 7.40
N LYS A 426 -30.20 10.75 7.53
CA LYS A 426 -31.35 10.22 8.28
C LYS A 426 -31.88 8.94 7.64
N ASP A 427 -32.03 8.94 6.32
CA ASP A 427 -32.45 7.77 5.56
C ASP A 427 -31.45 6.61 5.77
N ALA A 428 -30.14 6.88 5.72
CA ALA A 428 -29.10 5.87 5.96
C ALA A 428 -29.18 5.29 7.38
N LYS A 429 -29.35 6.16 8.39
CA LYS A 429 -29.47 5.76 9.79
C LYS A 429 -30.71 4.89 10.04
N ALA A 430 -31.83 5.20 9.41
CA ALA A 430 -33.05 4.41 9.54
C ALA A 430 -32.89 2.95 9.05
N LEU A 431 -31.85 2.68 8.25
CA LEU A 431 -31.47 1.34 7.81
C LEU A 431 -30.46 0.66 8.75
N THR A 432 -30.08 1.25 9.88
CA THR A 432 -29.13 0.63 10.83
C THR A 432 -29.84 0.15 12.10
N ASN A 433 -29.21 -0.77 12.83
CA ASN A 433 -29.60 -1.10 14.19
C ASN A 433 -28.85 -0.16 15.15
N GLU A 434 -29.55 0.52 16.06
CA GLU A 434 -28.90 1.41 17.04
C GLU A 434 -28.06 0.65 18.07
N SER A 435 -28.36 -0.65 18.28
CA SER A 435 -27.64 -1.56 19.16
C SER A 435 -27.16 -2.78 18.37
N PRO A 436 -26.06 -2.67 17.61
CA PRO A 436 -25.63 -3.72 16.70
C PRO A 436 -25.25 -5.01 17.44
N GLU A 437 -25.84 -6.13 17.04
CA GLU A 437 -25.67 -7.43 17.70
C GLU A 437 -24.55 -8.27 17.07
N ASP A 438 -24.14 -7.94 15.84
CA ASP A 438 -23.06 -8.60 15.13
C ASP A 438 -22.12 -7.63 14.42
N GLU A 439 -21.06 -8.19 13.84
CA GLU A 439 -20.02 -7.42 13.16
C GLU A 439 -20.55 -6.70 11.91
N ASN A 440 -21.51 -7.27 11.19
CA ASN A 440 -22.08 -6.64 10.00
C ASN A 440 -22.92 -5.42 10.38
N GLU A 441 -23.77 -5.55 11.40
CA GLU A 441 -24.57 -4.45 11.92
C GLU A 441 -23.69 -3.33 12.48
N LEU A 442 -22.61 -3.67 13.19
CA LEU A 442 -21.67 -2.68 13.71
C LEU A 442 -20.94 -1.96 12.57
N ASN A 443 -20.51 -2.67 11.53
CA ASN A 443 -19.89 -2.07 10.35
C ASN A 443 -20.85 -1.11 9.63
N ASP A 444 -22.12 -1.50 9.49
CA ASP A 444 -23.16 -0.69 8.88
C ASP A 444 -23.41 0.59 9.70
N LEU A 445 -23.48 0.48 11.03
CA LEU A 445 -23.62 1.63 11.93
C LEU A 445 -22.38 2.55 11.87
N MET A 446 -21.18 1.98 11.80
CA MET A 446 -19.92 2.75 11.71
C MET A 446 -19.74 3.46 10.36
N GLU A 447 -20.35 2.96 9.28
CA GLU A 447 -20.44 3.70 8.02
C GLU A 447 -21.36 4.93 8.17
N VAL A 448 -22.46 4.81 8.92
CA VAL A 448 -23.32 5.95 9.25
C VAL A 448 -22.60 6.96 10.16
N VAL A 449 -21.84 6.50 11.15
CA VAL A 449 -20.98 7.38 11.99
C VAL A 449 -20.00 8.16 11.12
N LYS A 450 -19.35 7.50 10.14
CA LYS A 450 -18.41 8.14 9.20
C LYS A 450 -19.09 9.27 8.41
N GLY A 451 -20.28 9.01 7.87
CA GLY A 451 -21.06 10.02 7.15
C GLY A 451 -21.44 11.20 8.04
N TYR A 452 -22.00 10.92 9.23
CA TYR A 452 -22.38 11.98 10.17
C TYR A 452 -21.17 12.76 10.69
N ALA A 453 -19.99 12.14 10.85
CA ALA A 453 -18.80 12.87 11.30
C ALA A 453 -18.44 14.03 10.35
N THR A 454 -18.83 13.92 9.07
CA THR A 454 -18.69 14.99 8.08
C THR A 454 -19.91 15.90 8.03
N VAL A 455 -21.13 15.34 8.02
CA VAL A 455 -22.38 16.08 7.76
C VAL A 455 -22.97 16.75 9.01
N ASN A 456 -22.94 16.06 10.14
CA ASN A 456 -23.46 16.53 11.43
C ASN A 456 -22.78 15.77 12.57
N HIS A 457 -21.63 16.31 13.04
CA HIS A 457 -20.79 15.64 14.01
C HIS A 457 -21.51 15.37 15.34
N ASN A 458 -22.47 16.21 15.76
CA ASN A 458 -23.21 16.00 17.01
C ASN A 458 -23.98 14.68 17.02
N GLU A 459 -24.62 14.34 15.90
CA GLU A 459 -25.30 13.05 15.74
C GLU A 459 -24.29 11.90 15.65
N ALA A 460 -23.15 12.11 14.97
CA ALA A 460 -22.08 11.12 14.89
C ALA A 460 -21.59 10.71 16.28
N PHE A 461 -21.33 11.68 17.16
CA PHE A 461 -20.93 11.43 18.53
C PHE A 461 -22.01 10.75 19.36
N ARG A 462 -23.30 11.08 19.13
CA ARG A 462 -24.40 10.42 19.83
C ARG A 462 -24.48 8.93 19.50
N ILE A 463 -24.25 8.59 18.23
CA ILE A 463 -24.23 7.20 17.76
C ILE A 463 -22.96 6.49 18.23
N PHE A 464 -21.81 7.17 18.20
CA PHE A 464 -20.53 6.57 18.53
C PHE A 464 -20.33 6.32 20.03
N ASP A 465 -20.97 7.10 20.91
CA ASP A 465 -20.81 6.98 22.38
C ASP A 465 -21.03 5.54 22.92
N PRO A 466 -22.18 4.88 22.67
CA PRO A 466 -22.40 3.50 23.14
C PRO A 466 -21.46 2.47 22.49
N ILE A 467 -20.93 2.76 21.30
CA ILE A 467 -20.02 1.86 20.58
C ILE A 467 -18.67 1.77 21.31
N VAL A 468 -18.25 2.81 22.03
CA VAL A 468 -17.00 2.78 22.82
C VAL A 468 -17.04 1.68 23.88
N ASP A 469 -18.18 1.50 24.55
CA ASP A 469 -18.36 0.45 25.56
C ASP A 469 -18.32 -0.94 24.92
N GLN A 470 -18.97 -1.12 23.76
CA GLN A 470 -18.90 -2.37 23.01
C GLN A 470 -17.48 -2.68 22.51
N ILE A 471 -16.73 -1.68 22.05
CA ILE A 471 -15.32 -1.85 21.67
C ILE A 471 -14.50 -2.29 22.89
N ASN A 472 -14.70 -1.68 24.06
CA ASN A 472 -14.02 -2.07 25.30
C ASN A 472 -14.25 -3.55 25.64
N GLU A 473 -15.50 -4.01 25.58
CA GLU A 473 -15.86 -5.40 25.82
C GLU A 473 -15.17 -6.35 24.85
N ILE A 474 -15.18 -6.04 23.56
CA ILE A 474 -14.60 -6.89 22.52
C ILE A 474 -13.07 -6.93 22.63
N VAL A 475 -12.41 -5.79 22.86
CA VAL A 475 -10.96 -5.72 23.05
C VAL A 475 -10.57 -6.57 24.27
N GLN A 476 -11.32 -6.45 25.37
CA GLN A 476 -11.05 -7.20 26.59
C GLN A 476 -11.28 -8.70 26.41
N ALA A 477 -12.37 -9.10 25.75
CA ALA A 477 -12.63 -10.50 25.42
C ALA A 477 -11.54 -11.08 24.51
N THR A 478 -11.11 -10.33 23.49
CA THR A 478 -10.01 -10.72 22.59
C THR A 478 -8.70 -10.87 23.35
N ALA A 479 -8.42 -10.00 24.32
CA ALA A 479 -7.24 -10.08 25.19
C ALA A 479 -7.24 -11.32 26.11
N ILE A 480 -8.43 -11.83 26.47
CA ILE A 480 -8.56 -13.07 27.24
C ILE A 480 -8.33 -14.27 26.31
N LEU A 481 -8.98 -14.30 25.15
CA LEU A 481 -8.87 -15.38 24.18
C LEU A 481 -7.45 -15.53 23.62
N SER A 482 -6.73 -14.42 23.42
CA SER A 482 -5.35 -14.43 22.93
C SER A 482 -4.39 -15.19 23.84
N LYS A 483 -4.67 -15.31 25.14
CA LYS A 483 -3.87 -16.12 26.08
C LYS A 483 -3.88 -17.61 25.74
N TYR A 484 -4.94 -18.09 25.09
CA TYR A 484 -5.11 -19.48 24.71
C TYR A 484 -4.74 -19.75 23.24
N ASN A 485 -4.60 -18.70 22.42
CA ASN A 485 -4.24 -18.81 21.02
C ASN A 485 -2.82 -18.31 20.78
N LYS A 486 -1.85 -19.23 20.74
CA LYS A 486 -0.44 -18.93 20.43
C LYS A 486 -0.22 -18.28 19.06
N ARG A 487 -1.17 -18.40 18.14
CA ARG A 487 -1.12 -17.77 16.82
C ARG A 487 -1.71 -16.36 16.79
N ASN A 488 -2.29 -15.89 17.90
CA ASN A 488 -2.84 -14.54 17.98
C ASN A 488 -1.72 -13.50 17.90
N ARG A 489 -1.83 -12.59 16.93
CA ARG A 489 -0.86 -11.52 16.71
C ARG A 489 -1.29 -10.18 17.28
N ASN A 490 -2.56 -10.08 17.68
CA ASN A 490 -3.15 -8.83 18.18
C ASN A 490 -2.73 -8.52 19.62
N PHE A 491 -2.36 -9.52 20.42
CA PHE A 491 -1.90 -9.31 21.79
C PHE A 491 -0.61 -10.06 22.08
N LYS A 492 0.31 -9.40 22.80
CA LYS A 492 1.55 -9.98 23.31
C LYS A 492 1.76 -9.57 24.75
N LYS A 493 2.12 -10.51 25.63
CA LYS A 493 2.31 -10.27 27.08
C LYS A 493 1.12 -9.53 27.75
N GLY A 494 -0.09 -9.77 27.26
CA GLY A 494 -1.32 -9.17 27.76
C GLY A 494 -1.56 -7.72 27.32
N GLU A 495 -0.78 -7.19 26.37
CA GLU A 495 -0.98 -5.88 25.74
C GLU A 495 -1.30 -6.02 24.26
N LEU A 496 -2.12 -5.09 23.75
CA LEU A 496 -2.42 -4.91 22.33
C LEU A 496 -1.13 -4.61 21.59
N VAL A 497 -0.86 -5.30 20.48
CA VAL A 497 0.26 -4.99 19.60
C VAL A 497 -0.12 -3.78 18.75
N MET A 498 0.59 -2.66 18.93
CA MET A 498 0.36 -1.43 18.18
C MET A 498 1.08 -1.43 16.83
N GLU A 499 0.49 -0.71 15.89
CA GLU A 499 1.00 -0.46 14.54
C GLU A 499 0.81 1.03 14.20
N VAL A 500 1.69 1.57 13.36
CA VAL A 500 1.67 3.01 13.01
C VAL A 500 0.43 3.36 12.18
N ASN A 501 0.06 2.47 11.26
CA ASN A 501 -1.09 2.66 10.37
C ASN A 501 -2.34 1.89 10.83
N GLY A 502 -2.23 1.11 11.92
CA GLY A 502 -3.31 0.28 12.44
C GLY A 502 -3.85 -0.76 11.45
N TYR A 503 -3.01 -1.36 10.61
CA TYR A 503 -3.45 -2.36 9.65
C TYR A 503 -3.12 -3.77 10.14
N SER A 504 -3.87 -4.26 11.12
CA SER A 504 -3.69 -5.65 11.58
C SER A 504 -4.39 -6.61 10.60
N TRP A 505 -3.66 -7.59 10.06
CA TRP A 505 -4.20 -8.63 9.17
C TRP A 505 -5.35 -9.44 9.81
N ASP A 506 -5.33 -9.58 11.14
CA ASP A 506 -6.37 -10.24 11.94
C ASP A 506 -7.42 -9.25 12.50
N GLY A 507 -7.36 -7.99 12.07
CA GLY A 507 -8.34 -6.91 12.22
C GLY A 507 -9.04 -6.81 13.58
N LEU A 508 -8.37 -6.34 14.64
CA LEU A 508 -9.06 -5.96 15.87
C LEU A 508 -10.01 -4.78 15.59
N LEU A 509 -11.26 -4.84 16.05
CA LEU A 509 -12.30 -3.86 15.67
C LEU A 509 -11.89 -2.40 15.87
N LEU A 510 -11.15 -2.10 16.94
CA LEU A 510 -10.57 -0.78 17.20
C LEU A 510 -9.87 -0.19 15.97
N PHE A 511 -9.04 -0.99 15.31
CA PHE A 511 -8.20 -0.54 14.21
C PHE A 511 -8.98 -0.39 12.90
N ARG A 512 -10.14 -1.05 12.78
CA ARG A 512 -11.02 -0.90 11.61
C ARG A 512 -11.72 0.45 11.57
N TYR A 513 -11.83 1.12 12.72
CA TYR A 513 -12.57 2.37 12.87
C TYR A 513 -11.66 3.59 13.10
N ILE A 514 -10.37 3.48 12.73
CA ILE A 514 -9.41 4.59 12.83
C ILE A 514 -9.89 5.81 12.05
N ASP A 515 -10.43 5.61 10.84
CA ASP A 515 -10.92 6.71 10.00
C ASP A 515 -12.04 7.48 10.70
N GLN A 516 -12.99 6.78 11.32
CA GLN A 516 -14.08 7.40 12.09
C GLN A 516 -13.54 8.15 13.31
N ILE A 517 -12.61 7.55 14.07
CA ILE A 517 -11.95 8.19 15.21
C ILE A 517 -11.22 9.47 14.77
N GLN A 518 -10.51 9.42 13.65
CA GLN A 518 -9.80 10.57 13.08
C GLN A 518 -10.77 11.67 12.62
N LEU A 519 -11.85 11.32 11.93
CA LEU A 519 -12.87 12.26 11.47
C LEU A 519 -13.57 12.95 12.65
N LEU A 520 -13.96 12.20 13.68
CA LEU A 520 -14.54 12.75 14.90
C LEU A 520 -13.55 13.63 15.66
N GLY A 521 -12.27 13.22 15.72
CA GLY A 521 -11.21 14.00 16.35
C GLY A 521 -10.97 15.34 15.66
N LYS A 522 -11.09 15.37 14.33
CA LYS A 522 -11.06 16.59 13.54
C LYS A 522 -12.31 17.46 13.75
N ALA A 523 -13.48 16.84 13.90
CA ALA A 523 -14.74 17.57 14.07
C ALA A 523 -14.86 18.23 15.45
N ASP A 524 -14.50 17.52 16.54
CA ASP A 524 -14.48 18.05 17.90
C ASP A 524 -13.43 17.31 18.75
N LEU A 525 -12.25 17.92 18.86
CA LEU A 525 -11.12 17.37 19.61
C LEU A 525 -11.43 17.23 21.11
N HIS A 526 -12.15 18.16 21.70
CA HIS A 526 -12.42 18.15 23.15
C HIS A 526 -13.33 16.97 23.51
N ARG A 527 -14.39 16.77 22.71
CA ARG A 527 -15.31 15.64 22.91
C ARG A 527 -14.63 14.30 22.65
N MET A 528 -13.83 14.18 21.59
CA MET A 528 -13.05 12.96 21.35
C MET A 528 -11.96 12.71 22.39
N SER A 529 -11.37 13.75 22.98
CA SER A 529 -10.46 13.59 24.12
C SER A 529 -11.18 12.90 25.28
N SER A 530 -12.38 13.38 25.62
CA SER A 530 -13.19 12.80 26.68
C SER A 530 -13.59 11.34 26.37
N PHE A 531 -13.89 11.02 25.11
CA PHE A 531 -14.19 9.64 24.69
C PHE A 531 -12.96 8.75 24.74
N SER A 532 -11.78 9.27 24.40
CA SER A 532 -10.54 8.50 24.48
C SER A 532 -10.26 8.02 25.90
N ASP A 533 -10.63 8.80 26.91
CA ASP A 533 -10.47 8.43 28.33
C ASP A 533 -11.40 7.30 28.79
N LYS A 534 -12.52 7.07 28.08
CA LYS A 534 -13.46 5.96 28.36
C LYS A 534 -12.89 4.59 27.98
N PHE A 535 -11.83 4.53 27.17
CA PHE A 535 -11.21 3.24 26.86
C PHE A 535 -10.58 2.63 28.11
N GLY A 536 -11.00 1.40 28.42
CA GLY A 536 -10.73 0.75 29.71
C GLY A 536 -9.29 0.25 29.85
N ARG A 537 -8.63 -0.07 28.73
CA ARG A 537 -7.23 -0.50 28.72
C ARG A 537 -6.29 0.65 28.39
N ASN A 538 -5.16 0.68 29.07
CA ASN A 538 -4.18 1.75 28.91
C ASN A 538 -3.53 1.79 27.52
N ASP A 539 -3.20 0.62 26.95
CA ASP A 539 -2.69 0.50 25.59
C ASP A 539 -3.71 1.02 24.56
N THR A 540 -4.96 0.60 24.66
CA THR A 540 -6.07 1.08 23.80
C THR A 540 -6.28 2.58 23.93
N ARG A 541 -6.36 3.11 25.15
CA ARG A 541 -6.50 4.56 25.40
C ARG A 541 -5.37 5.35 24.75
N THR A 542 -4.13 4.90 24.95
CA THR A 542 -2.93 5.58 24.42
C THR A 542 -2.97 5.68 22.90
N ILE A 543 -3.25 4.57 22.21
CA ILE A 543 -3.27 4.57 20.73
C ILE A 543 -4.47 5.35 20.17
N VAL A 544 -5.64 5.31 20.83
CA VAL A 544 -6.79 6.13 20.44
C VAL A 544 -6.48 7.62 20.54
N LYS A 545 -5.84 8.08 21.62
CA LYS A 545 -5.41 9.49 21.76
C LYS A 545 -4.52 9.93 20.61
N LEU A 546 -3.58 9.06 20.20
CA LEU A 546 -2.72 9.33 19.07
C LEU A 546 -3.52 9.42 17.77
N PHE A 547 -4.46 8.51 17.50
CA PHE A 547 -5.31 8.57 16.31
C PHE A 547 -6.23 9.80 16.30
N VAL A 548 -6.81 10.18 17.44
CA VAL A 548 -7.59 11.42 17.57
C VAL A 548 -6.73 12.63 17.22
N ALA A 549 -5.52 12.71 17.79
CA ALA A 549 -4.60 13.82 17.50
C ALA A 549 -4.10 13.81 16.04
N GLN A 550 -3.85 12.64 15.45
CA GLN A 550 -3.54 12.51 14.02
C GLN A 550 -4.68 13.06 13.16
N GLY A 551 -5.92 12.68 13.45
CA GLY A 551 -7.09 13.16 12.71
C GLY A 551 -7.24 14.68 12.77
N PHE A 552 -7.08 15.25 13.96
CA PHE A 552 -7.14 16.69 14.18
C PHE A 552 -6.03 17.47 13.45
N LEU A 553 -4.81 16.92 13.42
CA LEU A 553 -3.64 17.55 12.80
C LEU A 553 -3.48 17.23 11.30
N LYS A 554 -4.30 16.33 10.76
CA LYS A 554 -4.27 15.97 9.34
C LYS A 554 -4.72 17.16 8.51
N GLU A 555 -3.78 17.77 7.80
CA GLU A 555 -4.11 18.81 6.82
C GLU A 555 -5.04 18.21 5.76
N GLU A 556 -6.09 18.97 5.40
CA GLU A 556 -6.79 18.70 4.15
C GLU A 556 -5.77 18.87 3.05
N LYS A 557 -5.41 17.77 2.37
CA LYS A 557 -4.80 17.90 1.06
C LYS A 557 -5.77 18.77 0.25
N LYS A 558 -5.39 20.01 -0.05
CA LYS A 558 -6.03 20.74 -1.14
C LYS A 558 -5.85 19.82 -2.35
N ASP A 559 -6.96 19.35 -2.91
CA ASP A 559 -7.01 18.50 -4.10
C ASP A 559 -6.45 19.26 -5.30
N GLU A 560 -5.13 19.41 -5.34
CA GLU A 560 -4.36 19.61 -6.55
C GLU A 560 -3.53 18.33 -6.73
N ASN A 561 -4.10 17.39 -7.51
CA ASN A 561 -3.51 16.15 -8.02
C ASN A 561 -3.63 14.87 -7.16
N ASP A 562 -4.85 14.32 -7.00
CA ASP A 562 -5.02 12.91 -6.58
C ASP A 562 -6.11 12.16 -7.39
N GLU A 563 -6.04 12.24 -8.72
CA GLU A 563 -6.78 11.32 -9.64
C GLU A 563 -5.92 10.14 -10.14
N SER A 564 -4.86 9.77 -9.41
CA SER A 564 -3.97 8.66 -9.80
C SER A 564 -3.78 7.60 -8.74
N ASN A 565 -4.82 7.30 -7.96
CA ASN A 565 -4.88 6.04 -7.22
C ASN A 565 -6.12 5.20 -7.60
N PRO A 566 -6.02 4.32 -8.61
CA PRO A 566 -7.07 3.34 -8.88
C PRO A 566 -7.06 2.12 -7.92
N TYR A 567 -6.21 2.10 -6.90
CA TYR A 567 -6.15 1.02 -5.91
C TYR A 567 -6.17 1.59 -4.49
N GLY A 568 -7.39 1.91 -4.03
CA GLY A 568 -7.72 1.97 -2.62
C GLY A 568 -8.28 0.62 -2.18
N PHE A 569 -7.40 -0.35 -1.96
CA PHE A 569 -7.55 -1.54 -1.12
C PHE A 569 -6.17 -2.01 -0.68
#